data_AF-A0A7W0R3F0-F1
#
_entry.id   AF-A0A7W0R3F0-F1
#
_cell.length_a   1.000
_cell.length_b   1.000
_cell.length_c   1.000
_cell.angle_alpha   90.00
_cell.angle_beta   90.00
_cell.angle_gamma   90.00
#
_symmetry.space_group_name_H-M   'P 1'
#
loop_
_entity.id
_entity.type
_entity.pdbx_description
1 polymer ?
#
loop_
_entity_poly.entity_id
_entity_poly.type
_entity_poly.pdbx_seq_one_letter_code
_entity_poly.pdbx_strand_id
1 'polypeptide(L)' 'MASEIQVTFDCADPSRLAQFWAEALGYKLQDPPEGFDSWEDWAREQG' A
#
# COMPACT_ATOMS: atom_id res chain seq x y z
N MET A 1 -16.08 0.53 22.12
CA MET A 1 -15.98 1.08 20.76
C MET A 1 -14.51 1.26 20.45
N ALA A 2 -14.01 0.80 19.30
CA ALA A 2 -12.63 1.01 18.89
C ALA A 2 -12.59 2.08 17.79
N SER A 3 -11.62 2.99 17.86
CA SER A 3 -11.37 3.97 16.81
C SER A 3 -10.52 3.32 15.71
N GLU A 4 -10.92 3.52 14.46
CA GLU A 4 -10.08 3.16 13.31
C GLU A 4 -8.95 4.18 13.14
N ILE A 5 -7.74 3.69 12.88
CA ILE A 5 -6.55 4.52 12.69
C ILE A 5 -5.84 4.01 11.43
N GLN A 6 -5.43 4.95 10.57
CA GLN A 6 -4.59 4.72 9.41
C GLN A 6 -3.26 5.45 9.62
N VAL A 7 -2.15 4.85 9.20
CA VAL A 7 -0.81 5.42 9.35
C VAL A 7 -0.12 5.43 7.99
N THR A 8 0.32 6.60 7.55
CA THR A 8 1.08 6.79 6.31
C THR A 8 2.55 7.03 6.63
N PHE A 9 3.44 6.39 5.87
CA PHE A 9 4.88 6.53 6.01
C PHE A 9 5.47 7.20 4.78
N ASP A 10 6.36 8.17 4.99
CA ASP A 10 7.27 8.62 3.95
C ASP A 10 8.41 7.61 3.79
N CYS A 11 8.71 7.22 2.56
CA CYS A 11 9.76 6.24 2.29
C CYS A 11 10.33 6.39 0.87
N ALA A 12 11.56 5.93 0.69
CA ALA A 12 12.22 5.96 -0.61
C ALA A 12 11.70 4.88 -1.58
N ASP A 13 11.15 3.78 -1.07
CA ASP A 13 10.65 2.64 -1.85
C ASP A 13 9.37 2.07 -1.19
N PRO A 14 8.19 2.49 -1.67
CA PRO A 14 6.90 2.04 -1.14
C PRO A 14 6.69 0.52 -1.28
N SER A 15 7.14 -0.07 -2.40
CA SER A 15 6.95 -1.49 -2.69
C SER A 15 7.73 -2.36 -1.70
N ARG A 16 8.95 -1.95 -1.34
CA ARG A 16 9.74 -2.63 -0.30
C ARG A 16 9.14 -2.49 1.09
N LEU A 17 8.62 -1.31 1.44
CA LEU A 17 7.97 -1.10 2.74
C LEU A 17 6.69 -1.96 2.88
N ALA A 18 5.90 -2.06 1.81
CA ALA A 18 4.70 -2.90 1.79
C ALA A 18 5.04 -4.39 1.99
N GLN A 19 6.09 -4.89 1.33
CA GLN A 19 6.56 -6.28 1.50
C GLN A 19 7.01 -6.55 2.93
N PHE A 20 7.74 -5.61 3.56
CA PHE A 20 8.15 -5.74 4.96
C PHE A 20 6.95 -5.93 5.90
N TRP A 21 5.91 -5.11 5.77
CA TRP A 21 4.73 -5.23 6.63
C TRP A 21 3.88 -6.46 6.31
N ALA A 22 3.80 -6.86 5.04
CA ALA A 22 3.17 -8.12 4.63
C ALA A 22 3.80 -9.32 5.34
N GLU A 23 5.14 -9.38 5.37
CA GLU A 23 5.86 -10.44 6.07
C GLU A 23 5.73 -10.32 7.60
N ALA A 24 5.96 -9.12 8.15
CA ALA A 24 6.01 -8.89 9.59
C ALA A 24 4.65 -9.15 10.30
N LEU A 25 3.54 -8.84 9.62
CA LEU A 25 2.18 -8.95 10.19
C LEU A 25 1.37 -10.09 9.56
N GLY A 26 1.93 -10.83 8.60
CA GLY A 26 1.21 -11.85 7.85
C GLY A 26 0.10 -11.28 6.95
N TYR A 27 0.26 -10.04 6.48
CA TYR A 27 -0.71 -9.42 5.57
C TYR A 27 -0.50 -9.88 4.13
N LYS A 28 -1.60 -9.93 3.38
CA LYS A 28 -1.52 -9.99 1.91
C LYS A 28 -1.18 -8.59 1.40
N LEU A 29 -0.34 -8.50 0.38
CA LEU A 29 -0.22 -7.27 -0.40
C LEU A 29 -1.58 -6.92 -1.02
N GLN A 30 -1.96 -5.66 -0.90
CA GLN A 30 -3.21 -5.17 -1.44
C GLN A 30 -3.11 -5.15 -2.97
N ASP A 31 -4.16 -5.64 -3.63
CA ASP A 31 -4.29 -5.53 -5.08
C ASP A 31 -4.47 -4.05 -5.48
N PRO A 32 -4.03 -3.63 -6.68
CA PRO A 32 -4.26 -2.27 -7.15
C PRO A 32 -5.77 -1.96 -7.22
N PRO A 33 -6.16 -0.67 -7.16
CA PRO A 33 -7.55 -0.26 -7.31
C PRO A 33 -8.17 -0.78 -8.61
N GLU A 34 -9.49 -0.97 -8.61
CA GLU A 34 -10.21 -1.45 -9.80
C GLU A 34 -9.97 -0.53 -11.01
N GLY A 35 -9.71 -1.14 -12.17
CA GLY A 35 -9.40 -0.42 -13.41
C GLY A 35 -7.91 -0.17 -13.65
N PHE A 36 -7.03 -0.58 -12.72
CA PHE A 36 -5.58 -0.41 -12.84
C PHE A 36 -4.85 -1.75 -12.85
N ASP A 37 -3.83 -1.86 -13.72
CA ASP A 37 -2.98 -3.05 -13.82
C ASP A 37 -1.89 -3.09 -12.73
N SER A 38 -1.53 -1.93 -12.15
CA SER A 38 -0.53 -1.81 -11.09
C SER A 38 -0.78 -0.59 -10.18
N TRP A 39 -0.13 -0.59 -9.01
CA TRP A 39 -0.14 0.55 -8.10
C TRP A 39 0.58 1.76 -8.69
N GLU A 40 1.64 1.52 -9.47
CA GLU A 40 2.40 2.57 -10.15
C GLU A 40 1.57 3.25 -11.25
N ASP A 41 0.70 2.51 -11.94
CA ASP A 41 -0.21 3.09 -12.93
C ASP A 41 -1.26 3.97 -12.27
N TRP A 42 -1.87 3.49 -11.17
CA TRP A 42 -2.80 4.29 -10.37
C TRP A 42 -2.15 5.57 -9.84
N ALA A 43 -0.96 5.47 -9.25
CA ALA A 43 -0.26 6.61 -8.68
C ALA A 43 0.10 7.67 -9.73
N ARG A 44 0.42 7.26 -10.96
CA ARG A 44 0.68 8.19 -12.07
C ARG A 44 -0.57 8.96 -12.50
N GLU A 45 -1.75 8.34 -12.44
CA GLU A 45 -3.02 9.01 -12.76
C GLU A 45 -3.51 9.95 -11.65
N GLN A 46 -3.13 9.71 -10.39
CA GLN A 46 -3.51 10.58 -9.26
C GLN A 46 -2.61 11.82 -9.07
N GLY A 47 -1.65 12.03 -9.99
CA GLY A 47 -0.65 13.11 -9.93
C GLY A 47 -1.23 14.50 -9.70
#